data_AF-A0A924XF11-F1
#
_entry.id   AF-A0A924XF11-F1
#
_cell.length_a   1.000
_cell.length_b   1.000
_cell.length_c   1.000
_cell.angle_alpha   90.00
_cell.angle_beta   90.00
_cell.angle_gamma   90.00
#
_symmetry.space_group_name_H-M   'P 1'
#
loop_
_entity.id
_entity.type
_entity.pdbx_description
1 polymer ?
#
loop_
_entity_poly.entity_id
_entity_poly.type
_entity_poly.pdbx_seq_one_letter_code
_entity_poly.pdbx_strand_id
1 'polypeptide(L)'
;LREVDIINATGHTIERIDATLPLDKFNERIDIIVNKIVEKLNIKRNLKEFEPWNPQKEYDSATHIERGYIDADEDVAFYRQVDACNCLGHSYKGLQRALVRHPIETDLVIWFPKLYENDKWNNILSGDEETIHESNKVDNAAFLKRWLNKPETFKRLVFARVHSPLGDVMYRFKGLYEIDVETSRKESAVTHRRTSKRAKTYSPKS
;
A
#
# COMPACT_ATOMS: atom_id res chain seq x y z
N LEU A 1 -3.00 -21.20 -4.78
CA LEU A 1 -2.69 -20.00 -5.59
C LEU A 1 -2.56 -18.78 -4.68
N ARG A 2 -3.64 -18.25 -4.07
CA ARG A 2 -3.57 -17.11 -3.11
C ARG A 2 -2.52 -17.21 -1.98
N GLU A 3 -2.32 -18.38 -1.38
CA GLU A 3 -1.32 -18.54 -0.30
C GLU A 3 0.13 -18.50 -0.79
N VAL A 4 0.40 -19.01 -2.00
CA VAL A 4 1.75 -19.02 -2.59
C VAL A 4 2.17 -17.61 -3.00
N ASP A 5 1.19 -16.79 -3.43
CA ASP A 5 1.40 -15.38 -3.78
C ASP A 5 1.76 -14.54 -2.54
N ILE A 6 1.16 -14.83 -1.37
CA ILE A 6 1.48 -14.15 -0.10
C ILE A 6 2.91 -14.49 0.35
N ILE A 7 3.31 -15.77 0.32
CA ILE A 7 4.64 -16.22 0.78
C ILE A 7 5.75 -15.61 -0.08
N ASN A 8 5.59 -15.66 -1.42
CA ASN A 8 6.64 -15.22 -2.35
C ASN A 8 6.80 -13.70 -2.41
N ALA A 9 5.74 -12.92 -2.15
CA ALA A 9 5.80 -11.46 -2.26
C ALA A 9 6.32 -10.75 -0.99
N THR A 10 6.28 -11.40 0.18
CA THR A 10 6.41 -10.69 1.47
C THR A 10 7.36 -11.32 2.49
N GLY A 11 7.93 -12.51 2.24
CA GLY A 11 8.89 -13.16 3.15
C GLY A 11 8.28 -13.70 4.45
N HIS A 12 6.96 -13.87 4.52
CA HIS A 12 6.28 -14.40 5.71
C HIS A 12 6.42 -15.92 5.84
N THR A 13 6.44 -16.41 7.08
CA THR A 13 6.44 -17.85 7.40
C THR A 13 5.03 -18.33 7.75
N ILE A 14 4.56 -19.41 7.12
CA ILE A 14 3.24 -20.02 7.42
C ILE A 14 3.42 -21.24 8.33
N GLU A 15 2.73 -21.23 9.47
CA GLU A 15 2.56 -22.39 10.35
C GLU A 15 1.12 -22.89 10.25
N ARG A 16 0.93 -24.21 10.11
CA ARG A 16 -0.39 -24.85 10.06
C ARG A 16 -0.61 -25.75 11.27
N ILE A 17 -1.87 -25.81 11.72
CA ILE A 17 -2.33 -26.72 12.77
C ILE A 17 -3.46 -27.56 12.18
N ASP A 18 -3.38 -28.88 12.32
CA ASP A 18 -4.44 -29.78 11.92
C ASP A 18 -5.55 -29.77 12.98
N ALA A 19 -6.72 -29.26 12.61
CA ALA A 19 -7.88 -29.14 13.48
C ALA A 19 -8.59 -30.48 13.78
N THR A 20 -8.15 -31.59 13.16
CA THR A 20 -8.69 -32.93 13.41
C THR A 20 -7.96 -33.67 14.54
N LEU A 21 -6.85 -33.10 15.04
CA LEU A 21 -6.07 -33.69 16.13
C LEU A 21 -6.87 -33.73 17.44
N PRO A 22 -6.60 -34.72 18.32
CA PRO A 22 -7.07 -34.67 19.69
C PRO A 22 -6.62 -33.39 20.39
N LEU A 23 -7.45 -32.88 21.31
CA LEU A 23 -7.25 -31.58 21.97
C LEU A 23 -5.85 -31.40 22.56
N ASP A 24 -5.29 -32.43 23.21
CA ASP A 24 -3.95 -32.35 23.80
C ASP A 24 -2.86 -32.13 22.73
N LYS A 25 -2.95 -32.84 21.60
CA LYS A 25 -2.01 -32.69 20.47
C LYS A 25 -2.20 -31.39 19.71
N PHE A 26 -3.44 -30.90 19.66
CA PHE A 26 -3.75 -29.58 19.13
C PHE A 26 -3.12 -28.47 19.99
N ASN A 27 -3.27 -28.55 21.31
CA ASN A 27 -2.68 -27.60 22.27
C ASN A 27 -1.15 -27.64 22.26
N GLU A 28 -0.54 -28.84 22.27
CA GLU A 28 0.92 -28.98 22.11
C GLU A 28 1.43 -28.25 20.85
N ARG A 29 0.66 -28.31 19.75
CA ARG A 29 1.03 -27.63 18.50
C ARG A 29 0.89 -26.11 18.60
N ILE A 30 -0.14 -25.61 19.28
CA ILE A 30 -0.29 -24.18 19.59
C ILE A 30 0.92 -23.70 20.39
N ASP A 31 1.32 -24.41 21.45
CA ASP A 31 2.43 -24.01 22.32
C ASP A 31 3.75 -23.93 21.55
N ILE A 32 4.00 -24.88 20.64
CA ILE A 32 5.18 -24.83 19.74
C ILE A 32 5.16 -23.55 18.89
N ILE A 33 4.01 -23.17 18.34
CA ILE A 33 3.90 -21.96 17.49
C ILE A 33 4.06 -20.69 18.34
N VAL A 34 3.46 -20.64 19.53
CA VAL A 34 3.62 -19.52 20.46
C VAL A 34 5.10 -19.35 20.83
N ASN A 35 5.81 -20.44 21.14
CA ASN A 35 7.24 -20.39 21.44
C ASN A 35 8.07 -19.85 20.27
N LYS A 36 7.79 -20.28 19.03
CA LYS A 36 8.43 -19.71 17.83
C LYS A 36 8.19 -18.20 17.69
N ILE A 37 6.97 -17.72 17.98
CA ILE A 37 6.64 -16.30 17.95
C ILE A 37 7.45 -15.55 19.02
N VAL A 38 7.49 -16.07 20.25
CA VAL A 38 8.25 -15.49 21.37
C VAL A 38 9.75 -15.43 21.05
N GLU A 39 10.33 -16.49 20.48
CA GLU A 39 11.73 -16.52 20.06
C GLU A 39 12.02 -15.43 19.01
N LYS A 40 11.20 -15.31 17.96
CA LYS A 40 11.33 -14.26 16.95
C LYS A 40 11.23 -12.86 17.56
N LEU A 41 10.30 -12.65 18.49
CA LEU A 41 10.16 -11.39 19.21
C LEU A 41 11.40 -11.06 20.04
N ASN A 42 11.97 -12.05 20.73
CA ASN A 42 13.17 -11.87 21.55
C ASN A 42 14.40 -11.54 20.69
N ILE A 43 14.56 -12.20 19.53
CA ILE A 43 15.62 -11.87 18.57
C ILE A 43 15.49 -10.41 18.13
N LYS A 44 14.30 -9.98 17.69
CA LYS A 44 14.06 -8.59 17.27
C LYS A 44 14.28 -7.58 18.40
N ARG A 45 13.87 -7.90 19.63
CA ARG A 45 14.10 -7.04 20.81
C ARG A 45 15.59 -6.90 21.13
N ASN A 46 16.36 -7.99 21.05
CA ASN A 46 17.80 -7.98 21.29
C ASN A 46 18.55 -7.14 20.23
N LEU A 47 18.07 -7.18 18.99
CA LEU A 47 18.58 -6.33 17.89
C LEU A 47 18.07 -4.89 17.94
N LYS A 48 17.16 -4.55 18.88
CA LYS A 48 16.46 -3.25 18.96
C LYS A 48 15.66 -2.91 17.69
N GLU A 49 15.18 -3.94 17.00
CA GLU A 49 14.35 -3.85 15.79
C GLU A 49 12.85 -4.08 16.08
N PHE A 50 12.48 -4.21 17.36
CA PHE A 50 11.09 -4.41 17.76
C PHE A 50 10.49 -3.12 18.31
N GLU A 51 9.45 -2.62 17.64
CA GLU A 51 8.57 -1.58 18.15
C GLU A 51 7.26 -2.20 18.66
N PRO A 52 6.85 -1.95 19.91
CA PRO A 52 5.54 -2.38 20.40
C PRO A 52 4.41 -1.75 19.60
N TRP A 53 3.40 -2.54 19.28
CA TRP A 53 2.23 -2.05 18.56
C TRP A 53 1.48 -0.96 19.36
N ASN A 54 1.21 0.16 18.70
CA ASN A 54 0.41 1.26 19.26
C ASN A 54 -0.65 1.71 18.24
N PRO A 55 -1.93 1.31 18.44
CA PRO A 55 -3.02 1.62 17.50
C PRO A 55 -3.24 3.12 17.25
N GLN A 56 -2.93 3.97 18.25
CA GLN A 56 -3.12 5.41 18.12
C GLN A 56 -2.07 6.04 17.19
N LYS A 57 -0.86 5.46 17.16
CA LYS A 57 0.26 5.97 16.37
C LYS A 57 0.28 5.45 14.94
N GLU A 58 -0.19 4.22 14.72
CA GLU A 58 -0.13 3.52 13.43
C GLU A 58 -0.76 4.33 12.28
N TYR A 59 -1.90 4.96 12.55
CA TYR A 59 -2.68 5.71 11.56
C TYR A 59 -2.45 7.23 11.62
N ASP A 60 -1.60 7.70 12.52
CA ASP A 60 -1.31 9.12 12.71
C ASP A 60 -0.20 9.57 11.77
N SER A 61 -0.47 10.60 10.97
CA SER A 61 0.50 11.25 10.11
C SER A 61 1.74 11.71 10.86
N ALA A 62 1.59 12.20 12.11
CA ALA A 62 2.70 12.72 12.90
C ALA A 62 3.78 11.67 13.17
N THR A 63 3.37 10.42 13.45
CA THR A 63 4.29 9.28 13.64
C THR A 63 5.19 9.08 12.43
N HIS A 64 4.59 9.08 11.24
CA HIS A 64 5.32 8.85 9.98
C HIS A 64 6.14 10.07 9.54
N ILE A 65 5.72 11.28 9.91
CA ILE A 65 6.50 12.51 9.72
C ILE A 65 7.75 12.49 10.60
N GLU A 66 7.63 12.18 11.89
CA GLU A 66 8.75 12.07 12.82
C GLU A 66 9.77 11.01 12.35
N ARG A 67 9.26 9.87 11.86
CA ARG A 67 10.08 8.82 11.25
C ARG A 67 10.80 9.26 9.96
N GLY A 68 10.23 10.21 9.22
CA GLY A 68 10.79 10.78 7.99
C GLY A 68 10.52 9.97 6.71
N TYR A 69 9.82 8.84 6.79
CA TYR A 69 9.43 8.04 5.64
C TYR A 69 8.19 7.16 5.91
N ILE A 70 7.60 6.66 4.84
CA ILE A 70 6.62 5.57 4.81
C ILE A 70 7.12 4.46 3.89
N ASP A 71 6.84 3.20 4.24
CA ASP A 71 7.28 2.02 3.49
C ASP A 71 6.10 1.07 3.27
N ALA A 72 5.95 0.56 2.04
CA ALA A 72 4.89 -0.38 1.69
C ALA A 72 5.03 -1.74 2.41
N ASP A 73 6.26 -2.14 2.77
CA ASP A 73 6.50 -3.38 3.51
C ASP A 73 6.16 -3.24 5.01
N GLU A 74 5.92 -2.02 5.51
CA GLU A 74 5.49 -1.72 6.89
C GLU A 74 3.96 -1.60 7.04
N ASP A 75 3.20 -1.95 6.00
CA ASP A 75 1.73 -1.87 5.92
C ASP A 75 1.13 -0.51 6.32
N VAL A 76 1.81 0.59 6.00
CA VAL A 76 1.34 1.93 6.36
C VAL A 76 -0.03 2.21 5.74
N ALA A 77 -1.00 2.58 6.57
CA ALA A 77 -2.35 2.92 6.15
C ALA A 77 -2.89 4.13 6.92
N PHE A 78 -3.90 4.79 6.33
CA PHE A 78 -4.57 5.94 6.93
C PHE A 78 -6.08 5.79 6.83
N TYR A 79 -6.84 6.23 7.84
CA TYR A 79 -8.31 6.21 7.78
C TYR A 79 -8.86 7.22 6.76
N ARG A 80 -8.18 8.34 6.56
CA ARG A 80 -8.65 9.42 5.68
C ARG A 80 -7.57 9.83 4.69
N GLN A 81 -8.00 10.23 3.49
CA GLN A 81 -7.09 10.77 2.47
C GLN A 81 -6.30 11.98 2.97
N VAL A 82 -6.92 12.81 3.82
CA VAL A 82 -6.26 13.99 4.41
C VAL A 82 -5.05 13.62 5.25
N ASP A 83 -5.11 12.50 5.98
CA ASP A 83 -4.00 12.08 6.85
C ASP A 83 -2.81 11.64 6.00
N ALA A 84 -3.06 10.91 4.91
CA ALA A 84 -2.02 10.57 3.92
C ALA A 84 -1.43 11.82 3.24
N CYS A 85 -2.25 12.78 2.84
CA CYS A 85 -1.76 14.03 2.25
C CYS A 85 -0.97 14.87 3.23
N ASN A 86 -1.42 14.97 4.49
CA ASN A 86 -0.75 15.76 5.53
C ASN A 86 0.57 15.12 5.94
N CYS A 87 0.69 13.79 5.89
CA CYS A 87 1.94 13.06 6.03
C CYS A 87 2.99 13.45 4.95
N LEU A 88 2.52 13.95 3.81
CA LEU A 88 3.34 14.37 2.67
C LEU A 88 3.44 15.89 2.54
N GLY A 89 3.16 16.64 3.62
CA GLY A 89 3.40 18.08 3.70
C GLY A 89 2.21 18.98 3.33
N HIS A 90 1.02 18.43 3.10
CA HIS A 90 -0.21 19.23 3.01
C HIS A 90 -0.73 19.64 4.40
N SER A 91 -1.65 20.61 4.41
CA SER A 91 -2.33 21.09 5.63
C SER A 91 -3.85 21.04 5.44
N TYR A 92 -4.38 19.93 4.91
CA TYR A 92 -5.79 19.78 4.58
C TYR A 92 -6.67 19.47 5.79
N LYS A 93 -7.86 20.07 5.81
CA LYS A 93 -8.95 19.74 6.76
C LYS A 93 -9.96 18.74 6.18
N GLY A 94 -10.02 18.61 4.84
CA GLY A 94 -10.94 17.74 4.12
C GLY A 94 -10.48 17.51 2.68
N LEU A 95 -10.74 16.32 2.15
CA LEU A 95 -10.39 15.96 0.77
C LEU A 95 -11.36 14.89 0.26
N GLN A 96 -11.83 15.05 -0.99
CA GLN A 96 -12.67 14.08 -1.70
C GLN A 96 -12.24 13.95 -3.16
N ARG A 97 -10.93 13.93 -3.42
CA ARG A 97 -10.36 13.83 -4.77
C ARG A 97 -9.53 12.56 -4.89
N ALA A 98 -9.52 11.96 -6.07
CA ALA A 98 -8.71 10.77 -6.34
C ALA A 98 -7.24 11.12 -6.56
N LEU A 99 -6.94 12.29 -7.11
CA LEU A 99 -5.59 12.74 -7.45
C LEU A 99 -5.31 14.11 -6.82
N VAL A 100 -4.14 14.26 -6.21
CA VAL A 100 -3.68 15.48 -5.56
C VAL A 100 -2.21 15.69 -5.90
N ARG A 101 -1.81 16.90 -6.31
CA ARG A 101 -0.39 17.20 -6.54
C ARG A 101 0.37 17.17 -5.21
N HIS A 102 1.57 16.60 -5.21
CA HIS A 102 2.42 16.65 -4.04
C HIS A 102 2.89 18.12 -3.80
N PRO A 103 2.93 18.62 -2.55
CA PRO A 103 3.09 20.05 -2.27
C PRO A 103 4.54 20.55 -2.32
N ILE A 104 5.50 19.63 -2.43
CA ILE A 104 6.94 19.87 -2.38
C ILE A 104 7.61 19.33 -3.65
N GLU A 105 7.59 18.02 -3.84
CA GLU A 105 8.04 17.36 -5.08
C GLU A 105 7.03 17.55 -6.22
N THR A 106 7.34 18.40 -7.21
CA THR A 106 6.36 18.86 -8.22
C THR A 106 6.08 17.86 -9.34
N ASP A 107 6.95 16.86 -9.51
CA ASP A 107 6.80 15.73 -10.43
C ASP A 107 5.95 14.58 -9.83
N LEU A 108 5.61 14.66 -8.54
CA LEU A 108 4.81 13.66 -7.84
C LEU A 108 3.32 14.03 -7.76
N VAL A 109 2.48 13.02 -7.90
CA VAL A 109 1.05 13.07 -7.61
C VAL A 109 0.69 12.01 -6.57
N ILE A 110 -0.11 12.38 -5.60
CA ILE A 110 -0.71 11.48 -4.62
C ILE A 110 -2.00 10.93 -5.23
N TRP A 111 -2.10 9.62 -5.36
CA TRP A 111 -3.22 8.93 -6.00
C TRP A 111 -3.93 8.02 -5.00
N PHE A 112 -5.25 8.13 -4.96
CA PHE A 112 -6.15 7.33 -4.13
C PHE A 112 -7.05 6.42 -4.98
N PRO A 113 -6.51 5.39 -5.66
CA PRO A 113 -7.30 4.53 -6.52
C PRO A 113 -8.19 3.57 -5.73
N LYS A 114 -9.32 3.24 -6.34
CA LYS A 114 -9.97 1.94 -6.13
C LYS A 114 -9.25 0.96 -7.06
N LEU A 115 -8.56 -0.04 -6.51
CA LEU A 115 -7.82 -1.07 -7.28
C LEU A 115 -8.72 -2.29 -7.55
N TYR A 116 -9.92 -2.00 -8.03
CA TYR A 116 -10.91 -2.96 -8.48
C TYR A 116 -11.86 -2.26 -9.45
N GLU A 117 -12.54 -3.06 -10.25
CA GLU A 117 -13.51 -2.57 -11.21
C GLU A 117 -14.66 -1.81 -10.53
N ASN A 118 -15.02 -0.67 -11.11
CA ASN A 118 -16.21 0.10 -10.76
C ASN A 118 -16.91 0.61 -12.02
N ASP A 119 -17.95 1.43 -11.88
CA ASP A 119 -18.77 1.91 -12.99
C ASP A 119 -17.98 2.56 -14.13
N LYS A 120 -16.89 3.27 -13.80
CA LYS A 120 -16.12 4.08 -14.77
C LYS A 120 -14.71 3.55 -15.04
N TRP A 121 -14.12 2.83 -14.08
CA TRP A 121 -12.72 2.44 -14.11
C TRP A 121 -12.57 0.95 -13.90
N ASN A 122 -11.66 0.34 -14.64
CA ASN A 122 -11.15 -1.00 -14.38
C ASN A 122 -9.66 -0.86 -14.03
N ASN A 123 -9.40 -0.79 -12.72
CA ASN A 123 -8.06 -0.68 -12.16
C ASN A 123 -7.69 -1.99 -11.49
N ILE A 124 -6.53 -2.54 -11.84
CA ILE A 124 -6.09 -3.85 -11.36
C ILE A 124 -4.65 -3.72 -10.86
N LEU A 125 -4.39 -4.18 -9.64
CA LEU A 125 -3.05 -4.37 -9.09
C LEU A 125 -2.64 -5.83 -9.30
N SER A 126 -1.44 -6.06 -9.83
CA SER A 126 -0.86 -7.39 -9.98
C SER A 126 -0.64 -8.07 -8.61
N GLY A 127 -0.57 -9.41 -8.58
CA GLY A 127 -0.44 -10.18 -7.34
C GLY A 127 0.87 -9.95 -6.58
N ASP A 128 1.93 -9.57 -7.29
CA ASP A 128 3.23 -9.15 -6.73
C ASP A 128 3.26 -7.67 -6.31
N GLU A 129 2.16 -6.95 -6.54
CA GLU A 129 2.00 -5.51 -6.32
C GLU A 129 2.99 -4.63 -7.10
N GLU A 130 3.66 -5.15 -8.13
CA GLU A 130 4.64 -4.38 -8.90
C GLU A 130 4.01 -3.55 -10.03
N THR A 131 2.79 -3.91 -10.45
CA THR A 131 2.15 -3.31 -11.63
C THR A 131 0.69 -2.95 -11.37
N ILE A 132 0.29 -1.75 -11.77
CA ILE A 132 -1.11 -1.32 -11.79
C ILE A 132 -1.52 -1.07 -13.23
N HIS A 133 -2.61 -1.70 -13.67
CA HIS A 133 -3.25 -1.41 -14.95
C HIS A 133 -4.47 -0.54 -14.70
N GLU A 134 -4.54 0.62 -15.36
CA GLU A 134 -5.62 1.60 -15.25
C GLU A 134 -6.29 1.75 -16.63
N SER A 135 -7.60 1.48 -16.69
CA SER A 135 -8.38 1.62 -17.92
C SER A 135 -9.74 2.26 -17.66
N ASN A 136 -10.20 3.08 -18.61
CA ASN A 136 -11.53 3.67 -18.56
C ASN A 136 -12.52 2.77 -19.29
N LYS A 137 -13.66 2.44 -18.68
CA LYS A 137 -14.62 1.50 -19.28
C LYS A 137 -15.41 2.09 -20.45
N VAL A 138 -15.49 3.42 -20.56
CA VAL A 138 -16.32 4.11 -21.56
C VAL A 138 -15.47 4.62 -22.73
N ASP A 139 -14.35 5.27 -22.43
CA ASP A 139 -13.49 5.89 -23.43
C ASP A 139 -12.00 5.64 -23.12
N ASN A 140 -11.61 4.37 -23.18
CA ASN A 140 -10.25 3.96 -22.91
C ASN A 140 -9.25 4.51 -23.94
N ALA A 141 -9.67 4.63 -25.20
CA ALA A 141 -8.79 5.09 -26.28
C ALA A 141 -8.37 6.56 -26.09
N ALA A 142 -9.32 7.46 -25.81
CA ALA A 142 -8.99 8.85 -25.52
C ALA A 142 -8.22 8.99 -24.20
N PHE A 143 -8.58 8.19 -23.19
CA PHE A 143 -7.88 8.13 -21.91
C PHE A 143 -6.40 7.76 -22.10
N LEU A 144 -6.13 6.65 -22.80
CA LEU A 144 -4.78 6.17 -23.10
C LEU A 144 -3.99 7.22 -23.89
N LYS A 145 -4.59 7.79 -24.96
CA LYS A 145 -3.95 8.84 -25.76
C LYS A 145 -3.56 10.06 -24.92
N ARG A 146 -4.43 10.48 -23.98
CA ARG A 146 -4.15 11.61 -23.09
C ARG A 146 -2.93 11.35 -22.22
N TRP A 147 -2.82 10.14 -21.66
CA TRP A 147 -1.68 9.76 -20.84
C TRP A 147 -0.41 9.67 -21.68
N LEU A 148 -0.41 8.90 -22.77
CA LEU A 148 0.77 8.71 -23.62
C LEU A 148 1.38 10.02 -24.18
N ASN A 149 0.61 11.11 -24.23
CA ASN A 149 1.06 12.40 -24.75
C ASN A 149 1.58 13.40 -23.68
N LYS A 150 1.52 13.08 -22.37
CA LYS A 150 1.96 14.01 -21.30
C LYS A 150 2.83 13.34 -20.21
N PRO A 151 4.03 12.86 -20.56
CA PRO A 151 4.81 12.01 -19.68
C PRO A 151 5.47 12.61 -18.45
N GLU A 152 5.63 13.92 -18.40
CA GLU A 152 6.28 14.57 -17.25
C GLU A 152 5.47 14.57 -15.93
N THR A 153 4.26 14.01 -15.86
CA THR A 153 3.37 14.08 -14.66
C THR A 153 3.13 12.74 -13.95
N PHE A 154 4.02 11.77 -14.16
CA PHE A 154 3.65 10.35 -14.07
C PHE A 154 4.00 9.62 -12.79
N LYS A 155 4.84 10.21 -11.93
CA LYS A 155 5.18 9.56 -10.67
C LYS A 155 4.02 9.67 -9.70
N ARG A 156 3.54 8.52 -9.24
CA ARG A 156 2.37 8.42 -8.36
C ARG A 156 2.74 7.76 -7.05
N LEU A 157 2.55 8.48 -5.95
CA LEU A 157 2.47 7.89 -4.63
C LEU A 157 1.07 7.29 -4.48
N VAL A 158 1.00 5.96 -4.40
CA VAL A 158 -0.28 5.24 -4.45
C VAL A 158 -0.76 4.89 -3.05
N PHE A 159 -1.96 5.34 -2.72
CA PHE A 159 -2.69 5.02 -1.50
C PHE A 159 -4.00 4.31 -1.86
N ALA A 160 -3.94 2.99 -1.96
CA ALA A 160 -5.07 2.16 -2.38
C ALA A 160 -6.23 2.23 -1.38
N ARG A 161 -7.44 2.48 -1.87
CA ARG A 161 -8.66 2.38 -1.06
C ARG A 161 -8.98 0.91 -0.79
N VAL A 162 -8.87 0.50 0.46
CA VAL A 162 -9.17 -0.86 0.94
C VAL A 162 -10.23 -0.83 2.03
N HIS A 163 -10.82 -1.99 2.33
CA HIS A 163 -11.66 -2.15 3.53
C HIS A 163 -10.83 -2.88 4.58
N SER A 164 -10.89 -2.41 5.82
CA SER A 164 -10.31 -3.07 6.98
C SER A 164 -11.07 -4.37 7.28
N PRO A 165 -10.51 -5.28 8.09
CA PRO A 165 -11.23 -6.46 8.57
C PRO A 165 -12.54 -6.12 9.31
N LEU A 166 -12.66 -4.91 9.84
CA LEU A 166 -13.85 -4.41 10.55
C LEU A 166 -14.84 -3.70 9.62
N GLY A 167 -14.52 -3.56 8.33
CA GLY A 167 -15.38 -2.96 7.30
C GLY A 167 -15.14 -1.48 7.04
N ASP A 168 -14.31 -0.81 7.84
CA ASP A 168 -13.97 0.59 7.65
C ASP A 168 -13.12 0.81 6.40
N VAL A 169 -13.28 1.97 5.76
CA VAL A 169 -12.46 2.36 4.61
C VAL A 169 -11.10 2.85 5.10
N MET A 170 -10.04 2.35 4.48
CA MET A 170 -8.67 2.81 4.72
C MET A 170 -7.94 3.07 3.41
N TYR A 171 -6.83 3.80 3.50
CA TYR A 171 -5.96 4.19 2.40
C TYR A 171 -4.57 3.66 2.68
N ARG A 172 -4.22 2.53 2.06
CA ARG A 172 -2.97 1.80 2.28
C ARG A 172 -1.91 2.22 1.28
N PHE A 173 -0.73 2.59 1.76
CA PHE A 173 0.40 2.95 0.91
C PHE A 173 0.91 1.72 0.15
N LYS A 174 1.12 1.87 -1.16
CA LYS A 174 1.56 0.79 -2.06
C LYS A 174 2.90 1.03 -2.73
N GLY A 175 3.49 2.20 -2.49
CA GLY A 175 4.75 2.63 -3.09
C GLY A 175 4.60 3.79 -4.08
N LEU A 176 5.73 4.10 -4.71
CA LEU A 176 5.88 5.04 -5.81
C LEU A 176 5.82 4.27 -7.13
N TYR A 177 4.99 4.72 -8.05
CA TYR A 177 4.81 4.10 -9.36
C TYR A 177 5.04 5.10 -10.49
N GLU A 178 5.53 4.61 -11.62
CA GLU A 178 5.74 5.39 -12.84
C GLU A 178 5.07 4.73 -14.03
N ILE A 179 4.60 5.53 -14.98
CA ILE A 179 3.95 4.99 -16.18
C ILE A 179 4.98 4.33 -17.09
N ASP A 180 4.70 3.07 -17.42
CA ASP A 180 5.40 2.33 -18.46
C ASP A 180 4.70 2.56 -19.80
N VAL A 181 5.22 3.52 -20.57
CA VAL A 181 4.65 3.94 -21.86
C VAL A 181 4.66 2.80 -22.88
N GLU A 182 5.68 1.95 -22.87
CA GLU A 182 5.81 0.85 -23.83
C GLU A 182 4.77 -0.22 -23.55
N THR A 183 4.71 -0.69 -22.30
CA THR A 183 3.71 -1.68 -21.88
C THR A 183 2.30 -1.12 -22.04
N SER A 184 2.10 0.18 -21.75
CA SER A 184 0.79 0.81 -21.92
C SER A 184 0.27 0.76 -23.36
N ARG A 185 1.17 0.93 -24.35
CA ARG A 185 0.81 0.82 -25.77
C ARG A 185 0.48 -0.62 -26.15
N LYS A 186 1.26 -1.59 -25.64
CA LYS A 186 1.09 -3.01 -25.93
C LYS A 186 -0.21 -3.57 -25.35
N GLU A 187 -0.52 -3.20 -24.12
CA GLU A 187 -1.67 -3.75 -23.38
C GLU A 187 -2.96 -2.93 -23.56
N SER A 188 -2.89 -1.81 -24.26
CA SER A 188 -4.02 -0.89 -24.43
C SER A 188 -4.63 -0.43 -23.09
N ALA A 189 -3.82 -0.29 -22.05
CA ALA A 189 -4.21 0.21 -20.73
C ALA A 189 -3.07 1.06 -20.16
N VAL A 190 -3.35 2.04 -19.32
CA VAL A 190 -2.27 2.81 -18.69
C VAL A 190 -1.62 1.95 -17.62
N THR A 191 -0.38 1.58 -17.84
CA THR A 191 0.38 0.68 -16.97
C THR A 191 1.32 1.48 -16.10
N HIS A 192 1.26 1.27 -14.78
CA HIS A 192 2.14 1.88 -13.79
C HIS A 192 3.01 0.80 -13.18
N ARG A 193 4.33 0.99 -13.14
CA ARG A 193 5.31 0.08 -12.54
C ARG A 193 5.86 0.68 -11.27
N ARG A 194 5.92 -0.12 -10.20
CA ARG A 194 6.48 0.33 -8.92
C ARG A 194 7.99 0.56 -9.07
N THR A 195 8.44 1.74 -8.68
CA THR A 195 9.85 2.14 -8.71
C THR A 195 10.47 2.23 -7.32
N SER A 196 9.64 2.41 -6.29
CA SER A 196 10.08 2.38 -4.89
C SER A 196 8.96 1.90 -3.97
N LYS A 197 9.31 1.13 -2.95
CA LYS A 197 8.41 0.80 -1.83
C LYS A 197 8.40 1.87 -0.73
N ARG A 198 9.40 2.75 -0.73
CA ARG A 198 9.59 3.79 0.30
C ARG A 198 9.41 5.18 -0.28
N ALA A 199 8.77 6.06 0.48
CA ALA A 199 8.67 7.48 0.17
C ALA A 199 9.02 8.33 1.39
N LYS A 200 9.63 9.50 1.15
CA LYS A 200 9.94 10.48 2.19
C LYS A 200 8.65 11.17 2.66
N THR A 201 8.57 11.47 3.95
CA THR A 201 7.48 12.26 4.53
C THR A 201 7.91 13.69 4.79
N TYR A 202 6.93 14.58 4.95
CA TYR A 202 7.17 16.01 5.08
C TYR A 202 6.23 16.62 6.10
N SER A 203 6.76 17.48 6.95
CA SER A 203 5.93 18.29 7.84
C SER A 203 5.00 19.19 7.03
N PRO A 204 3.73 19.37 7.45
CA PRO A 204 2.81 20.32 6.86
C PRO A 204 3.43 21.72 6.78
N LYS A 205 3.24 22.41 5.65
CA LYS A 205 3.59 23.83 5.57
C LYS A 205 2.65 24.61 6.51
N SER A 206 3.25 25.30 7.48
CA SER A 206 2.60 26.27 8.38
C SER A 206 1.98 27.42 7.60
#